data_AF-A0A2U3AN96-F1
#
_entry.id   AF-A0A2U3AN96-F1
#
_cell.length_a   1.000
_cell.length_b   1.000
_cell.length_c   1.000
_cell.angle_alpha   90.00
_cell.angle_beta   90.00
_cell.angle_gamma   90.00
#
_symmetry.space_group_name_H-M   'P 1'
#
loop_
_entity.id
_entity.type
_entity.pdbx_description
1 polymer ?
#
loop_
_entity_poly.entity_id
_entity_poly.type
_entity_poly.pdbx_seq_one_letter_code
_entity_poly.pdbx_strand_id
1 'polypeptide(L)'
;MKSIMTIPGLKDVLVTKVEEIEGKYALFIEIPKRSPICPACQSITSKVQDDHIQKMNHLKWFERLTVLYYKRRCYVCSCGKRFSEKTSFIERDQRFSKEWHSYDWKRVKRMRHVFYKREAQLNEKQLWELNRYRSLSSQLKMAHELKEAYCEWFDWAKTSNGFLEGINNKTKVMKRHAYGYKRFDRLRAKILLTLKYKEVGLHLTQRL
;
A
#
# COMPACT_ATOMS: atom_id res chain seq x y z
N MET A 1 -36.28 10.71 -5.54
CA MET A 1 -36.22 11.65 -4.39
C MET A 1 -34.76 11.75 -3.94
N LYS A 2 -34.21 12.96 -3.75
CA LYS A 2 -32.90 13.12 -3.11
C LYS A 2 -33.11 13.10 -1.60
N SER A 3 -32.64 12.07 -0.91
CA SER A 3 -32.74 11.97 0.54
C SER A 3 -31.40 12.37 1.18
N ILE A 4 -31.47 13.17 2.23
CA ILE A 4 -30.33 13.41 3.12
C ILE A 4 -30.29 12.22 4.06
N MET A 5 -29.53 11.19 3.68
CA MET A 5 -29.29 10.03 4.53
C MET A 5 -27.95 10.21 5.25
N THR A 6 -27.96 9.99 6.58
CA THR A 6 -26.75 10.03 7.40
C THR A 6 -25.96 8.73 7.21
N ILE A 7 -25.06 8.71 6.23
CA ILE A 7 -24.14 7.57 6.02
C ILE A 7 -22.96 7.72 6.99
N PRO A 8 -22.62 6.68 7.77
CA PRO A 8 -21.46 6.72 8.67
C PRO A 8 -20.18 7.11 7.92
N GLY A 9 -19.58 8.26 8.26
CA GLY A 9 -18.36 8.73 7.63
C GLY A 9 -18.52 9.62 6.40
N LEU A 10 -19.75 9.94 5.98
CA LEU A 10 -20.02 10.95 4.96
C LEU A 10 -20.84 12.08 5.58
N LYS A 11 -20.21 13.25 5.78
CA LYS A 11 -20.90 14.47 6.23
C LYS A 11 -21.27 15.33 5.02
N ASP A 12 -22.46 15.92 5.05
CA ASP A 12 -22.98 16.88 4.05
C ASP A 12 -23.06 16.32 2.61
N VAL A 13 -23.48 15.08 2.45
CA VAL A 13 -23.60 14.43 1.13
C VAL A 13 -25.06 14.11 0.82
N LEU A 14 -25.47 14.37 -0.42
CA LEU A 14 -26.79 14.01 -0.96
C LEU A 14 -26.69 12.66 -1.65
N VAL A 15 -27.52 11.71 -1.23
CA VAL A 15 -27.66 10.43 -1.93
C VAL A 15 -28.74 10.59 -2.99
N THR A 16 -28.36 10.34 -4.24
CA THR A 16 -29.23 10.53 -5.40
C THR A 16 -29.88 9.21 -5.81
N LYS A 17 -29.11 8.12 -5.74
CA LYS A 17 -29.57 6.77 -6.09
C LYS A 17 -28.84 5.75 -5.24
N VAL A 18 -29.55 4.69 -4.86
CA VAL A 18 -28.99 3.51 -4.20
C VAL A 18 -29.37 2.31 -5.05
N GLU A 19 -28.37 1.53 -5.46
CA GLU A 19 -28.57 0.29 -6.21
C GLU A 19 -27.88 -0.86 -5.50
N GLU A 20 -28.37 -2.06 -5.75
CA GLU A 20 -27.70 -3.28 -5.35
C GLU A 20 -27.11 -3.95 -6.60
N ILE A 21 -25.79 -4.05 -6.65
CA ILE A 21 -25.06 -4.62 -7.79
C ILE A 21 -24.14 -5.70 -7.25
N GLU A 22 -24.28 -6.94 -7.74
CA GLU A 22 -23.46 -8.09 -7.33
C GLU A 22 -23.39 -8.29 -5.80
N GLY A 23 -24.49 -8.01 -5.11
CA GLY A 23 -24.57 -8.11 -3.66
C GLY A 23 -23.89 -6.96 -2.88
N LYS A 24 -23.45 -5.90 -3.57
CA LYS A 24 -22.85 -4.68 -3.01
C LYS A 24 -23.82 -3.50 -3.13
N TYR A 25 -23.75 -2.57 -2.18
CA TYR A 25 -24.46 -1.29 -2.30
C TYR A 25 -23.68 -0.32 -3.18
N ALA A 26 -24.30 0.13 -4.27
CA ALA A 26 -23.82 1.20 -5.13
C ALA A 26 -24.57 2.50 -4.79
N LEU A 27 -23.87 3.46 -4.18
CA LEU A 27 -24.43 4.75 -3.78
C LEU A 27 -23.98 5.85 -4.73
N PHE A 28 -24.92 6.51 -5.38
CA PHE A 28 -24.66 7.66 -6.21
C PHE A 28 -24.78 8.91 -5.37
N ILE A 29 -23.68 9.62 -5.21
CA ILE A 29 -23.56 10.73 -4.26
C ILE A 29 -23.19 12.04 -4.95
N GLU A 30 -23.77 13.12 -4.44
CA GLU A 30 -23.53 14.50 -4.85
C GLU A 30 -23.29 15.35 -3.61
N ILE A 31 -22.40 16.35 -3.70
CA ILE A 31 -22.32 17.38 -2.66
C ILE A 31 -23.36 18.46 -2.99
N PRO A 32 -24.08 19.03 -2.00
CA PRO A 32 -24.95 20.18 -2.21
C PRO A 32 -24.23 21.30 -2.95
N LYS A 33 -24.93 21.98 -3.88
CA LYS A 33 -24.32 23.07 -4.62
C LYS A 33 -23.94 24.20 -3.65
N ARG A 34 -22.64 24.38 -3.45
CA ARG A 34 -22.08 25.56 -2.78
C ARG A 34 -21.49 26.48 -3.86
N SER A 35 -21.35 27.76 -3.55
CA SER A 35 -20.71 28.76 -4.40
C SER A 35 -19.23 28.88 -4.00
N PRO A 36 -18.33 28.07 -4.57
CA PRO A 36 -16.93 28.05 -4.15
C PRO A 36 -16.20 29.35 -4.48
N ILE A 37 -15.16 29.60 -3.68
CA ILE A 37 -14.21 30.71 -3.84
C ILE A 37 -13.11 30.28 -4.83
N CYS A 38 -12.85 31.10 -5.83
CA CYS A 38 -11.80 30.84 -6.81
C CYS A 38 -10.40 30.91 -6.15
N PRO A 39 -9.55 29.89 -6.33
CA PRO A 39 -8.21 29.88 -5.74
C PRO A 39 -7.24 30.91 -6.35
N ALA A 40 -7.59 31.53 -7.49
CA ALA A 40 -6.73 32.51 -8.17
C ALA A 40 -7.12 33.97 -7.84
N CYS A 41 -8.39 34.33 -8.00
CA CYS A 41 -8.87 35.71 -7.83
C CYS A 41 -9.86 35.89 -6.67
N GLN A 42 -10.14 34.83 -5.90
CA GLN A 42 -11.01 34.85 -4.72
C GLN A 42 -12.48 35.25 -4.96
N SER A 43 -12.91 35.44 -6.20
CA SER A 43 -14.32 35.66 -6.51
C SER A 43 -15.13 34.38 -6.31
N ILE A 44 -16.38 34.56 -5.89
CA ILE A 44 -17.34 33.46 -5.75
C ILE A 44 -17.80 33.05 -7.15
N THR A 45 -17.92 31.74 -7.40
CA THR A 45 -18.41 31.24 -8.69
C THR A 45 -19.30 30.03 -8.52
N SER A 46 -20.45 30.02 -9.21
CA SER A 46 -21.38 28.88 -9.27
C SER A 46 -21.37 28.17 -10.64
N LYS A 47 -20.61 28.69 -11.61
CA LYS A 47 -20.54 28.15 -12.98
C LYS A 47 -19.75 26.83 -13.01
N VAL A 48 -20.47 25.75 -13.30
CA VAL A 48 -19.91 24.42 -13.55
C VAL A 48 -19.60 24.29 -15.04
N GLN A 49 -18.39 23.88 -15.38
CA GLN A 49 -17.97 23.61 -16.75
C GLN A 49 -18.23 22.15 -17.12
N ASP A 50 -17.69 21.23 -16.31
CA ASP A 50 -17.73 19.79 -16.55
C ASP A 50 -18.04 19.06 -15.25
N ASP A 51 -18.59 17.86 -15.39
CA ASP A 51 -18.70 16.90 -14.29
C ASP A 51 -18.22 15.51 -14.72
N HIS A 52 -17.76 14.71 -13.76
CA HIS A 52 -17.38 13.33 -13.99
C HIS A 52 -17.72 12.47 -12.77
N ILE A 53 -17.94 11.17 -13.00
CA ILE A 53 -18.21 10.22 -11.92
C ILE A 53 -16.89 9.62 -11.45
N GLN A 54 -16.58 9.77 -10.17
CA GLN A 54 -15.48 9.11 -9.50
C GLN A 54 -15.99 7.94 -8.67
N LYS A 55 -15.55 6.72 -9.03
CA LYS A 55 -15.84 5.49 -8.29
C LYS A 55 -14.86 5.33 -7.13
N MET A 56 -15.37 5.08 -5.93
CA MET A 56 -14.56 4.81 -4.74
C MET A 56 -15.19 3.73 -3.85
N ASN A 57 -14.36 2.96 -3.15
CA ASN A 57 -14.82 2.01 -2.14
C ASN A 57 -15.02 2.70 -0.79
N HIS A 58 -16.04 2.27 -0.05
CA HIS A 58 -16.40 2.80 1.27
C HIS A 58 -16.60 1.69 2.31
N LEU A 59 -16.82 2.09 3.56
CA LEU A 59 -17.11 1.19 4.67
C LEU A 59 -18.29 0.28 4.35
N LYS A 60 -18.31 -0.89 4.99
CA LYS A 60 -19.47 -1.78 4.89
C LYS A 60 -20.70 -1.08 5.44
N TRP A 61 -21.77 -1.05 4.67
CA TRP A 61 -23.07 -0.58 5.12
C TRP A 61 -24.00 -1.78 5.27
N PHE A 62 -24.55 -1.95 6.47
CA PHE A 62 -25.37 -3.12 6.83
C PHE A 62 -24.69 -4.45 6.45
N GLU A 63 -23.42 -4.59 6.85
CA GLU A 63 -22.56 -5.77 6.61
C GLU A 63 -22.16 -6.05 5.15
N ARG A 64 -22.75 -5.33 4.19
CA ARG A 64 -22.49 -5.44 2.76
C ARG A 64 -21.44 -4.43 2.30
N LEU A 65 -20.66 -4.78 1.29
CA LEU A 65 -19.67 -3.87 0.72
C LEU A 65 -20.38 -2.69 0.04
N THR A 66 -19.79 -1.51 0.15
CA THR A 66 -20.37 -0.27 -0.40
C THR A 66 -19.39 0.41 -1.32
N VAL A 67 -19.87 0.78 -2.50
CA VAL A 67 -19.15 1.53 -3.52
C VAL A 67 -19.88 2.86 -3.71
N LEU A 68 -19.15 3.96 -3.65
CA LEU A 68 -19.68 5.30 -3.90
C LEU A 68 -19.32 5.73 -5.33
N TYR A 69 -20.31 6.26 -6.03
CA TYR A 69 -20.19 6.92 -7.33
C TYR A 69 -20.40 8.41 -7.09
N TYR A 70 -19.29 9.14 -6.90
CA TYR A 70 -19.32 10.56 -6.61
C TYR A 70 -19.31 11.39 -7.89
N LYS A 71 -20.34 12.20 -8.10
CA LYS A 71 -20.38 13.17 -9.19
C LYS A 71 -19.55 14.41 -8.85
N ARG A 72 -18.32 14.46 -9.33
CA ARG A 72 -17.36 15.52 -9.06
C ARG A 72 -17.45 16.63 -10.10
N ARG A 73 -17.62 17.87 -9.62
CA ARG A 73 -17.84 19.06 -10.46
C ARG A 73 -16.56 19.87 -10.63
N CYS A 74 -16.34 20.36 -11.84
CA CYS A 74 -15.28 21.31 -12.18
C CYS A 74 -15.89 22.68 -12.44
N TYR A 75 -15.44 23.68 -11.68
CA TYR A 75 -15.89 25.06 -11.78
C TYR A 75 -14.95 25.87 -12.65
N VAL A 76 -15.50 26.86 -13.37
CA VAL A 76 -14.73 27.83 -14.14
C VAL A 76 -15.06 29.25 -13.68
N CYS A 77 -14.04 29.94 -13.17
CA CYS A 77 -14.14 31.32 -12.75
C CYS A 77 -14.15 32.28 -13.94
N SER A 78 -14.68 33.49 -13.75
CA SER A 78 -14.59 34.60 -14.72
C SER A 78 -13.15 34.95 -15.11
N CYS A 79 -12.18 34.79 -14.21
CA CYS A 79 -10.75 34.95 -14.49
C CYS A 79 -10.15 33.82 -15.37
N GLY A 80 -10.95 32.85 -15.82
CA GLY A 80 -10.52 31.71 -16.61
C GLY A 80 -9.99 30.52 -15.80
N LYS A 81 -9.81 30.65 -14.48
CA LYS A 81 -9.30 29.55 -13.65
C LYS A 81 -10.32 28.42 -13.53
N ARG A 82 -9.87 27.19 -13.83
CA ARG A 82 -10.62 25.95 -13.59
C ARG A 82 -10.17 25.28 -12.30
N PHE A 83 -11.11 24.82 -11.49
CA PHE A 83 -10.82 24.11 -10.24
C PHE A 83 -11.92 23.12 -9.87
N SER A 84 -11.54 22.03 -9.19
CA SER A 84 -12.50 21.01 -8.75
C SER A 84 -13.19 21.39 -7.45
N GLU A 85 -14.39 20.83 -7.24
CA GLU A 85 -15.09 20.90 -5.95
C GLU A 85 -14.22 20.40 -4.80
N LYS A 86 -14.15 21.18 -3.71
CA LYS A 86 -13.45 20.79 -2.48
C LYS A 86 -14.32 19.79 -1.71
N THR A 87 -13.71 18.67 -1.33
CA THR A 87 -14.39 17.54 -0.67
C THR A 87 -13.75 17.22 0.68
N SER A 88 -14.56 16.86 1.67
CA SER A 88 -14.08 16.47 3.02
C SER A 88 -13.71 14.98 3.11
N PHE A 89 -14.39 14.12 2.34
CA PHE A 89 -14.33 12.66 2.45
C PHE A 89 -13.38 11.97 1.44
N ILE A 90 -12.81 12.72 0.49
CA ILE A 90 -11.91 12.19 -0.53
C ILE A 90 -10.81 13.20 -0.91
N GLU A 91 -9.59 12.70 -1.13
CA GLU A 91 -8.48 13.47 -1.70
C GLU A 91 -8.31 13.20 -3.20
N ARG A 92 -7.50 14.04 -3.86
CA ARG A 92 -7.24 13.89 -5.31
C ARG A 92 -6.68 12.48 -5.58
N ASP A 93 -7.27 11.80 -6.55
CA ASP A 93 -6.89 10.47 -7.05
C ASP A 93 -7.07 9.28 -6.08
N GLN A 94 -7.65 9.49 -4.89
CA GLN A 94 -7.99 8.38 -3.99
C GLN A 94 -9.10 7.50 -4.56
N ARG A 95 -8.95 6.18 -4.38
CA ARG A 95 -9.96 5.16 -4.74
C ARG A 95 -10.79 4.67 -3.54
N PHE A 96 -10.52 5.23 -2.36
CA PHE A 96 -11.16 4.87 -1.10
C PHE A 96 -11.56 6.14 -0.36
N SER A 97 -12.69 6.12 0.35
CA SER A 97 -13.04 7.20 1.27
C SER A 97 -12.03 7.30 2.43
N LYS A 98 -11.83 8.49 2.99
CA LYS A 98 -10.97 8.71 4.17
C LYS A 98 -11.32 7.80 5.34
N GLU A 99 -12.62 7.61 5.60
CA GLU A 99 -13.09 6.73 6.67
C GLU A 99 -12.75 5.26 6.45
N TRP A 100 -12.84 4.78 5.21
CA TRP A 100 -12.39 3.43 4.87
C TRP A 100 -10.90 3.26 5.13
N HIS A 101 -10.08 4.26 4.72
CA HIS A 101 -8.65 4.25 4.97
C HIS A 101 -8.32 4.27 6.47
N SER A 102 -9.04 5.04 7.29
CA SER A 102 -8.87 5.09 8.76
C SER A 102 -9.21 3.76 9.43
N TYR A 103 -10.31 3.12 9.04
CA TYR A 103 -10.73 1.82 9.56
C TYR A 103 -9.71 0.73 9.22
N ASP A 104 -9.34 0.61 7.94
CA ASP A 104 -8.43 -0.44 7.50
C ASP A 104 -7.01 -0.20 8.01
N TRP A 105 -6.52 1.03 8.11
CA TRP A 105 -5.17 1.28 8.65
C TRP A 105 -5.03 0.88 10.12
N LYS A 106 -6.03 1.18 10.96
CA LYS A 106 -6.03 0.74 12.36
C LYS A 106 -6.06 -0.79 12.46
N ARG A 107 -6.82 -1.44 11.58
CA ARG A 107 -6.94 -2.89 11.54
C ARG A 107 -5.66 -3.57 11.05
N VAL A 108 -5.08 -3.10 9.94
CA VAL A 108 -3.78 -3.54 9.41
C VAL A 108 -2.67 -3.36 10.44
N LYS A 109 -2.65 -2.25 11.19
CA LYS A 109 -1.69 -2.05 12.29
C LYS A 109 -1.81 -3.12 13.39
N ARG A 110 -3.03 -3.44 13.83
CA ARG A 110 -3.25 -4.51 14.83
C ARG A 110 -2.85 -5.88 14.28
N MET A 111 -3.10 -6.09 13.00
CA MET A 111 -2.83 -7.35 12.29
C MET A 111 -1.42 -7.43 11.70
N ARG A 112 -0.51 -6.49 12.02
CA ARG A 112 0.85 -6.47 11.49
C ARG A 112 1.58 -7.80 11.71
N HIS A 113 1.33 -8.45 12.84
CA HIS A 113 1.88 -9.76 13.17
C HIS A 113 1.47 -10.86 12.19
N VAL A 114 0.26 -10.79 11.61
CA VAL A 114 -0.24 -11.76 10.61
C VAL A 114 0.59 -11.68 9.34
N PHE A 115 0.92 -10.46 8.88
CA PHE A 115 1.72 -10.26 7.67
C PHE A 115 3.17 -10.72 7.81
N TYR A 116 3.71 -10.80 9.02
CA TYR A 116 5.09 -11.26 9.24
C TYR A 116 5.20 -12.75 9.56
N LYS A 117 4.13 -13.37 10.07
CA LYS A 117 4.10 -14.82 10.31
C LYS A 117 4.13 -15.57 8.97
N ARG A 118 4.70 -16.77 8.96
CA ARG A 118 4.68 -17.63 7.75
C ARG A 118 3.26 -18.07 7.44
N GLU A 119 2.92 -18.15 6.16
CA GLU A 119 1.56 -18.50 5.72
C GLU A 119 1.15 -19.89 6.24
N ALA A 120 2.09 -20.85 6.23
CA ALA A 120 1.92 -22.19 6.78
C ALA A 120 1.61 -22.24 8.30
N GLN A 121 1.81 -21.15 9.03
CA GLN A 121 1.55 -21.07 10.47
C GLN A 121 0.33 -20.21 10.82
N LEU A 122 -0.40 -19.71 9.81
CA LEU A 122 -1.62 -18.94 10.04
C LEU A 122 -2.80 -19.86 10.35
N ASN A 123 -3.68 -19.41 11.25
CA ASN A 123 -4.97 -20.05 11.41
C ASN A 123 -5.93 -19.62 10.28
N GLU A 124 -7.05 -20.33 10.13
CA GLU A 124 -8.02 -20.10 9.05
C GLU A 124 -8.53 -18.64 9.02
N LYS A 125 -8.80 -18.06 10.19
CA LYS A 125 -9.23 -16.66 10.32
C LYS A 125 -8.17 -15.67 9.85
N GLN A 126 -6.91 -15.88 10.25
CA GLN A 126 -5.76 -15.06 9.85
C GLN A 126 -5.48 -15.18 8.36
N LEU A 127 -5.62 -16.38 7.80
CA LEU A 127 -5.44 -16.63 6.37
C LEU A 127 -6.52 -15.93 5.54
N TRP A 128 -7.79 -16.00 5.96
CA TRP A 128 -8.88 -15.25 5.33
C TRP A 128 -8.61 -13.74 5.36
N GLU A 129 -8.16 -13.25 6.51
CA GLU A 129 -7.79 -11.85 6.71
C GLU A 129 -6.63 -11.39 5.81
N LEU A 130 -5.57 -12.20 5.72
CA LEU A 130 -4.45 -11.94 4.81
C LEU A 130 -4.91 -11.90 3.35
N ASN A 131 -5.69 -12.89 2.92
CA ASN A 131 -6.17 -12.99 1.54
C ASN A 131 -7.10 -11.83 1.16
N ARG A 132 -7.92 -11.35 2.09
CA ARG A 132 -8.70 -10.13 1.91
C ARG A 132 -7.82 -8.92 1.62
N TYR A 133 -6.70 -8.73 2.33
CA TYR A 133 -5.83 -7.58 2.09
C TYR A 133 -4.97 -7.73 0.82
N ARG A 134 -4.58 -8.96 0.45
CA ARG A 134 -3.93 -9.25 -0.82
C ARG A 134 -4.82 -8.92 -2.02
N SER A 135 -6.13 -9.15 -1.94
CA SER A 135 -7.06 -8.81 -3.03
C SER A 135 -7.32 -7.30 -3.16
N LEU A 136 -7.13 -6.54 -2.07
CA LEU A 136 -7.33 -5.09 -2.05
C LEU A 136 -6.12 -4.29 -2.58
N SER A 137 -4.90 -4.83 -2.46
CA SER A 137 -3.68 -4.14 -2.91
C SER A 137 -2.69 -5.09 -3.57
N SER A 138 -2.42 -4.85 -4.85
CA SER A 138 -1.42 -5.59 -5.62
C SER A 138 -0.01 -5.44 -5.06
N GLN A 139 0.32 -4.25 -4.55
CA GLN A 139 1.62 -3.99 -3.90
C GLN A 139 1.79 -4.81 -2.62
N LEU A 140 0.73 -4.89 -1.80
CA LEU A 140 0.77 -5.65 -0.55
C LEU A 140 0.86 -7.15 -0.82
N LYS A 141 0.14 -7.64 -1.85
CA LYS A 141 0.25 -9.01 -2.33
C LYS A 141 1.69 -9.34 -2.73
N MET A 142 2.30 -8.51 -3.58
CA MET A 142 3.66 -8.70 -4.05
C MET A 142 4.69 -8.66 -2.92
N ALA A 143 4.55 -7.73 -1.96
CA ALA A 143 5.43 -7.64 -0.80
C ALA A 143 5.34 -8.89 0.10
N HIS A 144 4.13 -9.43 0.29
CA HIS A 144 3.93 -10.66 1.06
C HIS A 144 4.54 -11.89 0.36
N GLU A 145 4.32 -12.02 -0.95
CA GLU A 145 4.89 -13.10 -1.76
C GLU A 145 6.42 -13.07 -1.76
N LEU A 146 7.02 -11.89 -1.89
CA LEU A 146 8.46 -11.71 -1.78
C LEU A 146 8.99 -12.11 -0.39
N LYS A 147 8.24 -11.80 0.67
CA LYS A 147 8.61 -12.22 2.04
C LYS A 147 8.59 -13.74 2.17
N GLU A 148 7.55 -14.41 1.68
CA GLU A 148 7.48 -15.89 1.75
C GLU A 148 8.61 -16.53 0.95
N ALA A 149 8.89 -16.06 -0.27
CA ALA A 149 10.01 -16.54 -1.07
C ALA A 149 11.37 -16.38 -0.35
N TYR A 150 11.57 -15.25 0.33
CA TYR A 150 12.77 -15.04 1.13
C TYR A 150 12.85 -15.99 2.34
N CYS A 151 11.72 -16.24 2.99
CA CYS A 151 11.61 -17.18 4.10
C CYS A 151 11.90 -18.64 3.68
N GLU A 152 11.43 -19.06 2.51
CA GLU A 152 11.72 -20.36 1.91
C GLU A 152 13.19 -20.49 1.54
N TRP A 153 13.75 -19.50 0.83
CA TRP A 153 15.17 -19.46 0.50
C TRP A 153 16.05 -19.55 1.75
N PHE A 154 15.66 -18.85 2.82
CA PHE A 154 16.40 -18.87 4.08
C PHE A 154 16.37 -20.23 4.77
N ASP A 155 15.25 -20.96 4.71
CA ASP A 155 15.19 -22.32 5.26
C ASP A 155 16.00 -23.31 4.42
N TRP A 156 15.95 -23.19 3.09
CA TRP A 156 16.80 -23.95 2.19
C TRP A 156 18.30 -23.68 2.44
N ALA A 157 18.66 -22.42 2.69
CA ALA A 157 20.02 -22.05 3.04
C ALA A 157 20.47 -22.66 4.38
N LYS A 158 19.55 -22.82 5.34
CA LYS A 158 19.84 -23.50 6.62
C LYS A 158 20.01 -25.01 6.45
N THR A 159 19.22 -25.66 5.62
CA THR A 159 19.36 -27.12 5.40
C THR A 159 20.62 -27.46 4.62
N SER A 160 21.13 -26.53 3.80
CA SER A 160 22.46 -26.58 3.19
C SER A 160 23.57 -26.11 4.14
N ASN A 161 23.60 -26.64 5.37
CA ASN A 161 24.53 -26.27 6.45
C ASN A 161 25.98 -26.09 5.99
N GLY A 162 26.47 -26.89 5.04
CA GLY A 162 27.84 -26.80 4.52
C GLY A 162 28.20 -25.45 3.89
N PHE A 163 27.28 -24.78 3.19
CA PHE A 163 27.58 -23.49 2.54
C PHE A 163 27.69 -22.35 3.57
N LEU A 164 26.70 -22.24 4.46
CA LEU A 164 26.69 -21.24 5.52
C LEU A 164 27.81 -21.49 6.54
N GLU A 165 28.07 -22.74 6.89
CA GLU A 165 29.18 -23.14 7.76
C GLU A 165 30.52 -22.81 7.11
N GLY A 166 30.68 -23.06 5.80
CA GLY A 166 31.85 -22.65 5.03
C GLY A 166 32.10 -21.14 5.07
N ILE A 167 31.05 -20.33 4.86
CA ILE A 167 31.13 -18.87 4.96
C ILE A 167 31.49 -18.43 6.39
N ASN A 168 30.85 -19.03 7.39
CA ASN A 168 31.08 -18.70 8.80
C ASN A 168 32.49 -19.07 9.24
N ASN A 169 32.98 -20.25 8.88
CA ASN A 169 34.33 -20.71 9.18
C ASN A 169 35.37 -19.82 8.49
N LYS A 170 35.16 -19.48 7.21
CA LYS A 170 36.05 -18.56 6.49
C LYS A 170 36.05 -17.16 7.11
N THR A 171 34.89 -16.67 7.55
CA THR A 171 34.77 -15.39 8.26
C THR A 171 35.47 -15.41 9.61
N LYS A 172 35.32 -16.49 10.38
CA LYS A 172 36.05 -16.71 11.64
C LYS A 172 37.56 -16.78 11.42
N VAL A 173 38.03 -17.45 10.36
CA VAL A 173 39.45 -17.50 9.96
C VAL A 173 39.96 -16.10 9.61
N MET A 174 39.23 -15.33 8.79
CA MET A 174 39.61 -13.94 8.47
C MET A 174 39.73 -13.06 9.71
N LYS A 175 38.82 -13.21 10.68
CA LYS A 175 38.90 -12.50 11.96
C LYS A 175 40.13 -12.91 12.78
N ARG A 176 40.47 -14.20 12.81
CA ARG A 176 41.66 -14.73 13.51
C ARG A 176 42.97 -14.20 12.91
N HIS A 177 43.14 -14.28 11.58
CA HIS A 177 44.36 -13.78 10.92
C HIS A 177 44.54 -12.27 11.04
N ALA A 178 43.45 -11.51 11.16
CA ALA A 178 43.52 -10.07 11.32
C ALA A 178 43.67 -9.62 12.79
N TYR A 179 43.71 -10.55 13.75
CA TYR A 179 43.63 -10.26 15.19
C TYR A 179 42.42 -9.37 15.57
N GLY A 180 41.30 -9.58 14.85
CA GLY A 180 40.08 -8.79 14.99
C GLY A 180 40.03 -7.54 14.10
N TYR A 181 38.82 -7.12 13.75
CA TYR A 181 38.59 -5.91 12.97
C TYR A 181 37.98 -4.83 13.86
N LYS A 182 38.62 -3.66 13.93
CA LYS A 182 38.11 -2.49 14.68
C LYS A 182 36.91 -1.82 14.01
N ARG A 183 36.76 -1.96 12.69
CA ARG A 183 35.67 -1.38 11.89
C ARG A 183 34.92 -2.45 11.12
N PHE A 184 33.59 -2.48 11.28
CA PHE A 184 32.73 -3.45 10.62
C PHE A 184 32.78 -3.33 9.09
N ASP A 185 32.88 -2.11 8.55
CA ASP A 185 32.96 -1.87 7.09
C ASP A 185 34.12 -2.62 6.44
N ARG A 186 35.29 -2.64 7.10
CA ARG A 186 36.49 -3.33 6.60
C ARG A 186 36.32 -4.84 6.62
N LEU A 187 35.70 -5.37 7.67
CA LEU A 187 35.35 -6.79 7.75
C LEU A 187 34.36 -7.16 6.64
N ARG A 188 33.30 -6.37 6.46
CA ARG A 188 32.28 -6.57 5.43
C ARG A 188 32.88 -6.53 4.03
N ALA A 189 33.69 -5.52 3.72
CA ALA A 189 34.38 -5.41 2.43
C ALA A 189 35.29 -6.62 2.18
N LYS A 190 36.06 -7.07 3.17
CA LYS A 190 36.93 -8.25 3.05
C LYS A 190 36.16 -9.55 2.83
N ILE A 191 35.04 -9.75 3.55
CA ILE A 191 34.14 -10.89 3.34
C ILE A 191 33.59 -10.88 1.91
N LEU A 192 33.07 -9.74 1.45
CA LEU A 192 32.51 -9.62 0.11
C LEU A 192 33.55 -9.84 -0.99
N LEU A 193 34.75 -9.26 -0.86
CA LEU A 193 35.87 -9.51 -1.77
C LEU A 193 36.21 -11.01 -1.84
N THR A 194 36.28 -11.66 -0.69
CA THR A 194 36.69 -13.07 -0.58
C THR A 194 35.63 -14.07 -1.06
N LEU A 195 34.34 -13.71 -0.96
CA LEU A 195 33.23 -14.59 -1.34
C LEU A 195 32.75 -14.34 -2.77
N LYS A 196 32.63 -13.08 -3.20
CA LYS A 196 32.11 -12.72 -4.53
C LYS A 196 33.17 -12.72 -5.64
N TYR A 197 34.43 -12.45 -5.31
CA TYR A 197 35.49 -12.28 -6.32
C TYR A 197 36.53 -13.42 -6.27
N LYS A 198 36.13 -14.58 -5.75
CA LYS A 198 37.00 -15.75 -5.58
C LYS A 198 37.60 -16.24 -6.91
N GLU A 199 36.92 -15.98 -8.03
CA GLU A 199 37.33 -16.38 -9.38
C GLU A 199 38.21 -15.35 -10.11
N VAL A 200 38.26 -14.10 -9.64
CA VAL A 200 39.03 -13.03 -10.33
C VAL A 200 40.54 -13.22 -10.18
N GLY A 201 41.00 -13.99 -9.18
CA GLY A 201 42.41 -14.31 -8.97
C GLY A 201 42.93 -15.57 -9.68
N LEU A 202 42.04 -16.42 -10.23
CA LEU A 202 42.44 -17.64 -10.94
C LEU A 202 43.00 -17.34 -12.34
N HIS A 203 42.56 -16.24 -12.98
CA HIS A 203 43.11 -15.80 -14.26
C HIS A 203 44.51 -15.17 -14.15
N LEU A 204 44.95 -14.79 -12.96
CA LEU A 204 46.28 -14.17 -12.73
C LEU A 204 47.35 -15.18 -12.31
N THR A 205 47.01 -16.44 -12.08
CA THR A 205 47.93 -17.49 -11.61
C THR A 205 48.21 -18.58 -12.65
N GLN A 206 47.67 -18.48 -13.87
CA GLN A 206 47.98 -19.38 -15.00
C GLN A 206 49.08 -18.86 -15.95
N ARG A 207 49.79 -17.79 -15.58
CA ARG A 207 51.01 -17.34 -16.26
C ARG A 207 52.05 -16.91 -15.24
N LEU A 208 52.67 -17.88 -14.57
CA LEU A 208 54.05 -17.86 -14.08
C LEU A 208 54.50 -19.32 -13.94
#